data_AF-A0A0T1Q829-F1
#
_entry.id   AF-A0A0T1Q829-F1
#
_cell.length_a   1.000
_cell.length_b   1.000
_cell.length_c   1.000
_cell.angle_alpha   90.00
_cell.angle_beta   90.00
_cell.angle_gamma   90.00
#
_symmetry.space_group_name_H-M   'P 1'
#
loop_
_entity.id
_entity.type
_entity.pdbx_description
1 polymer ?
#
loop_
_entity_poly.entity_id
_entity_poly.type
_entity_poly.pdbx_seq_one_letter_code
_entity_poly.pdbx_strand_id
1 'polypeptide(L)'
;MEKLTATQLKDVFGLSEEAWLRLKDGIIEPLDGEAFADGPKRWSGYAFARWLASAHPELAGAGPLLLRPAPLVESRYLGGEYRDADDGTDIRAEYFTGRWETREGVIAIVFPCDGMPDARSLLDVHTDTAGLVVVEHFYGFDGPELQAVDRERPELVYHPRWSELAAHLGGPVPWWPRELRRRAHLTAWTPGDAPVPVDMATYPSWEPLYELARQEPEGSPLRRACFTIGHRIRTSAAEHTSWEMENLRSWSAGPGDSMVHPAVPSVSDPGPGELATDAVVGAGLAELCGRTDDLAVECLEHVSAWSSEDLPYGGTFHVTRTDVTRAAAEWINRLRVVPPTALHRVWDESYDTVETFVDPVTGSPVVAVKGKFASRRLNEITYIGRAPKRLPEGAVLKEVILDDPVWVRTDDGVLYPAPVMDAPGLSWGYDGSGPHTLAQCVGRLLDDGGAHAVTYVNGGKDEPGLGDCFRIKHKRGTRLSRRDLVRARGGA
;
A
#
# COMPACT_ATOMS: atom_id res chain seq x y z
N MET A 1 8.08 19.12 -15.43
CA MET A 1 8.11 19.89 -16.68
C MET A 1 7.47 19.08 -17.80
N GLU A 2 6.27 19.53 -18.15
CA GLU A 2 5.45 19.01 -19.22
C GLU A 2 6.08 19.19 -20.61
N LYS A 3 5.36 18.72 -21.63
CA LYS A 3 5.60 19.04 -23.04
C LYS A 3 5.33 20.53 -23.29
N LEU A 4 6.37 21.33 -23.50
CA LEU A 4 6.28 22.79 -23.66
C LEU A 4 6.40 23.22 -25.12
N THR A 5 5.63 24.23 -25.54
CA THR A 5 5.82 24.92 -26.81
C THR A 5 7.01 25.88 -26.76
N ALA A 6 7.46 26.38 -27.92
CA ALA A 6 8.52 27.37 -28.03
C ALA A 6 8.29 28.62 -27.15
N THR A 7 7.08 29.18 -27.19
CA THR A 7 6.69 30.33 -26.36
C THR A 7 6.79 29.99 -24.87
N GLN A 8 6.26 28.83 -24.48
CA GLN A 8 6.32 28.39 -23.09
C GLN A 8 7.76 28.13 -22.62
N LEU A 9 8.65 27.59 -23.47
CA LEU A 9 10.07 27.46 -23.14
C LEU A 9 10.71 28.83 -22.91
N LYS A 10 10.47 29.79 -23.81
CA LYS A 10 11.00 31.15 -23.65
C LYS A 10 10.55 31.76 -22.32
N ASP A 11 9.26 31.64 -22.00
CA ASP A 11 8.66 32.24 -20.81
C ASP A 11 9.12 31.55 -19.52
N VAL A 12 9.08 30.20 -19.46
CA VAL A 12 9.48 29.41 -18.28
C VAL A 12 10.95 29.60 -17.94
N PHE A 13 11.83 29.71 -18.95
CA PHE A 13 13.26 29.91 -18.75
C PHE A 13 13.65 31.40 -18.71
N GLY A 14 12.70 32.33 -18.83
CA GLY A 14 12.98 33.77 -18.78
C GLY A 14 13.94 34.25 -19.86
N LEU A 15 13.91 33.62 -21.04
CA LEU A 15 14.83 33.92 -22.14
C LEU A 15 14.39 35.21 -22.85
N SER A 16 15.33 36.13 -23.08
CA SER A 16 15.06 37.31 -23.90
C SER A 16 14.75 36.90 -25.34
N GLU A 17 14.04 37.75 -26.08
CA GLU A 17 13.73 37.51 -27.50
C GLU A 17 15.02 37.31 -28.32
N GLU A 18 16.05 38.08 -28.02
CA GLU A 18 17.35 37.97 -28.67
C GLU A 18 18.05 36.64 -28.36
N ALA A 19 18.03 36.20 -27.09
CA ALA A 19 18.56 34.89 -26.72
C ALA A 19 17.80 33.77 -27.43
N TRP A 20 16.46 33.81 -27.43
CA TRP A 20 15.63 32.81 -28.11
C TRP A 20 15.91 32.72 -29.62
N LEU A 21 16.06 33.86 -30.30
CA LEU A 21 16.37 33.89 -31.73
C LEU A 21 17.71 33.25 -32.09
N ARG A 22 18.69 33.27 -31.17
CA ARG A 22 19.98 32.59 -31.34
C ARG A 22 19.88 31.08 -31.11
N LEU A 23 18.96 30.64 -30.27
CA LEU A 23 18.81 29.24 -29.85
C LEU A 23 17.94 28.42 -30.80
N LYS A 24 16.88 29.02 -31.36
CA LYS A 24 15.78 28.31 -32.05
C LYS A 24 16.18 27.37 -33.20
N ASP A 25 17.32 27.63 -33.85
CA ASP A 25 17.79 26.86 -35.01
C ASP A 25 18.71 25.68 -34.64
N GLY A 26 19.03 25.51 -33.35
CA GLY A 26 19.89 24.44 -32.82
C GLY A 26 19.31 23.66 -31.63
N ILE A 27 18.02 23.84 -31.34
CA ILE A 27 17.32 23.14 -30.24
C ILE A 27 17.28 21.64 -30.54
N ILE A 28 17.33 20.83 -29.47
CA ILE A 28 17.02 19.39 -29.52
C ILE A 28 15.72 19.08 -30.27
N GLU A 29 15.63 17.86 -30.80
CA GLU A 29 14.44 17.40 -31.50
C GLU A 29 13.18 17.48 -30.60
N PRO A 30 12.04 17.93 -31.15
CA PRO A 30 10.78 17.95 -30.41
C PRO A 30 10.30 16.52 -30.11
N LEU A 31 9.54 16.36 -29.03
CA LEU A 31 8.99 15.07 -28.61
C LEU A 31 7.95 14.50 -29.58
N ASP A 32 7.24 15.39 -30.27
CA ASP A 32 6.23 15.02 -31.24
C ASP A 32 6.95 14.93 -32.61
N GLY A 33 7.29 13.71 -33.05
CA GLY A 33 7.85 13.45 -34.38
C GLY A 33 6.86 13.79 -35.51
N GLU A 34 7.26 13.57 -36.77
CA GLU A 34 6.45 13.90 -37.98
C GLU A 34 5.01 13.34 -37.98
N ALA A 35 4.70 12.36 -37.13
CA ALA A 35 3.39 11.74 -36.99
C ALA A 35 2.28 12.64 -36.38
N PHE A 36 2.61 13.83 -35.85
CA PHE A 36 1.65 14.80 -35.29
C PHE A 36 1.70 16.16 -36.01
N ALA A 37 1.81 16.15 -37.34
CA ALA A 37 2.11 17.32 -38.19
C ALA A 37 1.17 18.54 -38.06
N ASP A 38 -0.04 18.38 -37.51
CA ASP A 38 -1.04 19.45 -37.44
C ASP A 38 -1.02 20.30 -36.14
N GLY A 39 -0.11 20.01 -35.20
CA GLY A 39 -0.01 20.71 -33.90
C GLY A 39 1.27 21.56 -33.69
N PRO A 40 1.28 22.50 -32.73
CA PRO A 40 2.50 23.22 -32.37
C PRO A 40 3.52 22.23 -31.80
N LYS A 41 4.75 22.27 -32.32
CA LYS A 41 5.88 21.46 -31.83
C LYS A 41 6.04 21.62 -30.32
N ARG A 42 6.28 20.50 -29.63
CA ARG A 42 6.53 20.49 -28.19
C ARG A 42 7.84 19.80 -27.85
N TRP A 43 8.48 20.30 -26.80
CA TRP A 43 9.74 19.81 -26.28
C TRP A 43 9.58 19.34 -24.85
N SER A 44 10.42 18.38 -24.44
CA SER A 44 10.60 18.09 -23.03
C SER A 44 11.29 19.29 -22.39
N GLY A 45 10.64 19.93 -21.44
CA GLY A 45 11.25 21.03 -20.69
C GLY A 45 12.56 20.60 -19.98
N TYR A 46 12.62 19.36 -19.51
CA TYR A 46 13.84 18.80 -18.89
C TYR A 46 14.98 18.63 -19.89
N ALA A 47 14.68 18.07 -21.07
CA ALA A 47 15.68 17.91 -22.10
C ALA A 47 16.18 19.28 -22.60
N PHE A 48 15.28 20.25 -22.72
CA PHE A 48 15.64 21.62 -23.06
C PHE A 48 16.54 22.27 -22.00
N ALA A 49 16.23 22.13 -20.70
CA ALA A 49 17.07 22.67 -19.63
C ALA A 49 18.50 22.09 -19.68
N ARG A 50 18.62 20.77 -19.81
CA ARG A 50 19.92 20.08 -19.92
C ARG A 50 20.70 20.52 -21.16
N TRP A 51 20.02 20.60 -22.30
CA TRP A 51 20.60 21.09 -23.54
C TRP A 51 21.06 22.54 -23.41
N LEU A 52 20.22 23.42 -22.87
CA LEU A 52 20.54 24.83 -22.66
C LEU A 52 21.78 24.98 -21.79
N ALA A 53 21.84 24.25 -20.68
CA ALA A 53 22.96 24.32 -19.75
C ALA A 53 24.26 23.75 -20.34
N SER A 54 24.18 22.73 -21.21
CA SER A 54 25.35 22.12 -21.86
C SER A 54 25.84 22.88 -23.09
N ALA A 55 24.94 23.35 -23.95
CA ALA A 55 25.26 24.00 -25.22
C ALA A 55 25.49 25.51 -25.07
N HIS A 56 24.88 26.12 -24.05
CA HIS A 56 24.93 27.55 -23.77
C HIS A 56 25.21 27.82 -22.28
N PRO A 57 26.43 27.54 -21.78
CA PRO A 57 26.77 27.71 -20.36
C PRO A 57 26.53 29.14 -19.84
N GLU A 58 26.62 30.15 -20.70
CA GLU A 58 26.31 31.55 -20.39
C GLU A 58 24.82 31.79 -20.05
N LEU A 59 23.94 30.87 -20.48
CA LEU A 59 22.52 30.86 -20.18
C LEU A 59 22.14 29.80 -19.14
N ALA A 60 23.08 29.04 -18.57
CA ALA A 60 22.77 27.97 -17.61
C ALA A 60 22.02 28.48 -16.37
N GLY A 61 22.27 29.73 -15.94
CA GLY A 61 21.53 30.38 -14.84
C GLY A 61 20.03 30.56 -15.12
N ALA A 62 19.60 30.44 -16.38
CA ALA A 62 18.20 30.45 -16.77
C ALA A 62 17.48 29.12 -16.49
N GLY A 63 18.21 28.01 -16.28
CA GLY A 63 17.65 26.69 -15.98
C GLY A 63 17.57 26.36 -14.48
N PRO A 64 16.89 25.27 -14.10
CA PRO A 64 16.84 24.81 -12.71
C PRO A 64 18.22 24.43 -12.15
N LEU A 65 18.46 24.68 -10.86
CA LEU A 65 19.75 24.58 -10.18
C LEU A 65 20.47 23.26 -10.45
N LEU A 66 19.82 22.12 -10.23
CA LEU A 66 20.49 20.81 -10.37
C LEU A 66 20.66 20.36 -11.83
N LEU A 67 20.02 21.04 -12.79
CA LEU A 67 20.21 20.76 -14.21
C LEU A 67 21.35 21.60 -14.83
N ARG A 68 21.98 22.48 -14.04
CA ARG A 68 23.18 23.24 -14.42
C ARG A 68 24.44 22.39 -14.21
N PRO A 69 25.55 22.69 -14.91
CA PRO A 69 26.84 22.12 -14.59
C PRO A 69 27.18 22.37 -13.11
N ALA A 70 27.53 21.31 -12.39
CA ALA A 70 27.90 21.41 -10.98
C ALA A 70 29.23 22.16 -10.81
N PRO A 71 29.39 22.95 -9.74
CA PRO A 71 30.66 23.60 -9.42
C PRO A 71 31.72 22.55 -9.03
N LEU A 72 32.99 22.79 -9.37
CA LEU A 72 34.13 21.93 -8.98
C LEU A 72 34.56 22.10 -7.50
N VAL A 73 33.63 22.44 -6.60
CA VAL A 73 33.93 22.76 -5.19
C VAL A 73 33.34 21.67 -4.30
N GLU A 74 34.10 21.24 -3.28
CA GLU A 74 33.62 20.27 -2.29
C GLU A 74 32.40 20.83 -1.55
N SER A 75 31.33 20.04 -1.48
CA SER A 75 30.19 20.32 -0.61
C SER A 75 30.49 19.87 0.82
N ARG A 76 29.78 20.46 1.79
CA ARG A 76 29.89 20.06 3.20
C ARG A 76 28.54 19.54 3.69
N TYR A 77 28.53 18.31 4.19
CA TYR A 77 27.35 17.78 4.88
C TYR A 77 27.12 18.51 6.20
N LEU A 78 25.92 19.03 6.39
CA LEU A 78 25.51 19.79 7.57
C LEU A 78 24.78 18.93 8.61
N GLY A 79 24.61 17.64 8.35
CA GLY A 79 23.80 16.73 9.17
C GLY A 79 22.40 16.53 8.61
N GLY A 80 21.59 15.80 9.36
CA GLY A 80 20.20 15.53 9.01
C GLY A 80 19.24 15.72 10.17
N GLU A 81 18.01 16.04 9.83
CA GLU A 81 16.91 16.28 10.77
C GLU A 81 15.75 15.34 10.46
N TYR A 82 15.09 14.85 11.51
CA TYR A 82 13.88 14.04 11.39
C TYR A 82 12.67 14.86 11.81
N ARG A 83 11.59 14.78 11.03
CA ARG A 83 10.33 15.45 11.32
C ARG A 83 9.19 14.46 11.38
N ASP A 84 8.46 14.54 12.48
CA ASP A 84 7.28 13.72 12.76
C ASP A 84 6.04 14.38 12.09
N ALA A 85 5.03 13.59 11.71
CA ALA A 85 3.85 14.09 10.98
C ALA A 85 2.99 15.11 11.77
N ASP A 86 3.17 15.19 13.09
CA ASP A 86 2.47 16.08 14.01
C ASP A 86 3.35 17.23 14.53
N ASP A 87 4.40 17.62 13.80
CA ASP A 87 5.35 18.66 14.22
C ASP A 87 4.77 20.10 14.32
N GLY A 88 3.45 20.25 14.14
CA GLY A 88 2.74 21.53 14.18
C GLY A 88 2.81 22.31 12.86
N THR A 89 3.36 21.71 11.80
CA THR A 89 3.23 22.25 10.44
C THR A 89 1.94 21.75 9.75
N ASP A 90 1.54 22.40 8.65
CA ASP A 90 0.44 21.93 7.82
C ASP A 90 0.80 20.67 6.99
N ILE A 91 2.06 20.22 7.07
CA ILE A 91 2.56 19.05 6.34
C ILE A 91 2.35 17.81 7.19
N ARG A 92 1.32 17.03 6.84
CA ARG A 92 1.02 15.74 7.48
C ARG A 92 1.83 14.60 6.87
N ALA A 93 3.15 14.68 6.98
CA ALA A 93 4.06 13.64 6.53
C ALA A 93 5.25 13.53 7.49
N GLU A 94 5.68 12.29 7.74
CA GLU A 94 6.90 12.00 8.49
C GLU A 94 8.06 11.87 7.48
N TYR A 95 9.18 12.55 7.71
CA TYR A 95 10.31 12.52 6.78
C TYR A 95 11.64 12.87 7.43
N PHE A 96 12.73 12.47 6.77
CA PHE A 96 14.08 12.87 7.11
C PHE A 96 14.64 13.83 6.06
N THR A 97 15.39 14.83 6.49
CA THR A 97 16.09 15.77 5.61
C THR A 97 17.58 15.73 5.86
N GLY A 98 18.35 15.27 4.87
CA GLY A 98 19.80 15.47 4.83
C GLY A 98 20.14 16.82 4.18
N ARG A 99 21.16 17.52 4.68
CA ARG A 99 21.49 18.88 4.22
C ARG A 99 22.95 19.01 3.82
N TRP A 100 23.20 19.64 2.68
CA TRP A 100 24.54 19.90 2.14
C TRP A 100 24.70 21.37 1.83
N GLU A 101 25.76 21.98 2.35
CA GLU A 101 26.21 23.30 1.91
C GLU A 101 26.99 23.15 0.61
N THR A 102 26.48 23.75 -0.46
CA THR A 102 27.14 23.84 -1.77
C THR A 102 27.46 25.30 -2.08
N ARG A 103 28.11 25.55 -3.23
CA ARG A 103 28.40 26.92 -3.68
C ARG A 103 27.12 27.72 -3.97
N GLU A 104 26.07 27.03 -4.38
CA GLU A 104 24.76 27.58 -4.73
C GLU A 104 23.89 27.84 -3.49
N GLY A 105 24.31 27.37 -2.32
CA GLY A 105 23.60 27.46 -1.04
C GLY A 105 23.32 26.07 -0.47
N VAL A 106 22.37 25.97 0.47
CA VAL A 106 22.07 24.67 1.08
C VAL A 106 21.13 23.86 0.19
N ILE A 107 21.53 22.65 -0.21
CA ILE A 107 20.65 21.69 -0.86
C ILE A 107 20.14 20.71 0.20
N ALA A 108 18.82 20.57 0.29
CA ALA A 108 18.17 19.60 1.17
C ALA A 108 17.63 18.41 0.38
N ILE A 109 17.85 17.20 0.89
CA ILE A 109 17.32 15.97 0.32
C ILE A 109 16.39 15.34 1.35
N VAL A 110 15.15 15.14 0.94
CA VAL A 110 14.04 14.67 1.77
C VAL A 110 13.73 13.22 1.43
N PHE A 111 13.69 12.39 2.47
CA PHE A 111 13.35 10.97 2.43
C PHE A 111 12.04 10.76 3.20
N PRO A 112 10.89 10.63 2.49
CA PRO A 112 9.59 10.41 3.13
C PRO A 112 9.55 9.07 3.89
N CYS A 113 9.08 9.06 5.14
CA CYS A 113 8.93 7.86 5.95
C CYS A 113 7.47 7.41 5.96
N ASP A 114 6.56 8.35 6.21
CA ASP A 114 5.12 8.20 6.09
C ASP A 114 4.48 9.41 5.40
N GLY A 115 3.50 9.14 4.55
CA GLY A 115 2.99 10.12 3.60
C GLY A 115 4.00 10.51 2.50
N MET A 116 3.56 11.39 1.60
CA MET A 116 4.40 11.91 0.51
C MET A 116 4.26 13.42 0.43
N PRO A 117 5.20 14.19 1.03
CA PRO A 117 5.16 15.63 0.97
C PRO A 117 5.52 16.12 -0.43
N ASP A 118 4.81 17.14 -0.90
CA ASP A 118 5.13 17.84 -2.14
C ASP A 118 6.37 18.74 -1.94
N ALA A 119 7.31 18.70 -2.88
CA ALA A 119 8.59 19.42 -2.76
C ALA A 119 8.39 20.94 -2.59
N ARG A 120 7.39 21.52 -3.27
CA ARG A 120 7.10 22.95 -3.18
C ARG A 120 6.58 23.32 -1.79
N SER A 121 5.68 22.51 -1.24
CA SER A 121 5.13 22.72 0.11
C SER A 121 6.22 22.71 1.19
N LEU A 122 7.28 21.91 0.98
CA LEU A 122 8.42 21.82 1.89
C LEU A 122 9.36 23.04 1.85
N LEU A 123 9.30 23.90 0.82
CA LEU A 123 10.14 25.10 0.75
C LEU A 123 9.85 26.11 1.87
N ASP A 124 8.59 26.19 2.32
CA ASP A 124 8.17 27.07 3.41
C ASP A 124 8.65 26.57 4.77
N VAL A 125 8.93 25.26 4.89
CA VAL A 125 9.49 24.64 6.09
C VAL A 125 11.01 24.77 6.11
N HIS A 126 11.66 24.50 4.99
CA HIS A 126 13.13 24.52 4.87
C HIS A 126 13.65 25.85 4.31
N THR A 127 13.32 26.95 5.00
CA THR A 127 13.51 28.35 4.52
C THR A 127 14.94 28.78 4.21
N ASP A 128 15.95 28.00 4.59
CA ASP A 128 17.38 28.29 4.36
C ASP A 128 18.02 27.50 3.20
N THR A 129 17.26 26.66 2.50
CA THR A 129 17.74 25.86 1.35
C THR A 129 17.69 26.58 -0.02
N ALA A 130 18.77 26.58 -0.79
CA ALA A 130 18.71 27.07 -2.18
C ALA A 130 17.86 26.17 -3.08
N GLY A 131 17.89 24.86 -2.83
CA GLY A 131 17.07 23.86 -3.51
C GLY A 131 16.67 22.74 -2.58
N LEU A 132 15.53 22.13 -2.86
CA LEU A 132 14.99 21.00 -2.12
C LEU A 132 14.72 19.86 -3.10
N VAL A 133 15.08 18.64 -2.71
CA VAL A 133 14.85 17.40 -3.48
C VAL A 133 14.08 16.42 -2.61
N VAL A 134 12.98 15.88 -3.09
CA VAL A 134 12.22 14.79 -2.49
C VAL A 134 12.51 13.50 -3.26
N VAL A 135 12.84 12.43 -2.54
CA VAL A 135 13.00 11.08 -3.13
C VAL A 135 11.62 10.42 -3.18
N GLU A 136 11.09 10.22 -4.39
CA GLU A 136 9.75 9.67 -4.61
C GLU A 136 9.71 8.13 -4.49
N HIS A 137 8.50 7.56 -4.52
CA HIS A 137 8.26 6.11 -4.53
C HIS A 137 8.31 5.48 -5.92
N PHE A 138 8.16 6.28 -6.99
CA PHE A 138 8.18 5.77 -8.35
C PHE A 138 9.62 5.54 -8.81
N TYR A 139 9.80 4.51 -9.63
CA TYR A 139 11.10 4.13 -10.17
C TYR A 139 11.24 4.62 -11.60
N GLY A 140 12.24 5.47 -11.82
CA GLY A 140 12.76 5.82 -13.13
C GLY A 140 13.81 4.81 -13.61
N PHE A 141 14.54 5.17 -14.66
CA PHE A 141 15.55 4.30 -15.27
C PHE A 141 16.83 4.14 -14.41
N ASP A 142 17.17 5.15 -13.61
CA ASP A 142 18.40 5.23 -12.80
C ASP A 142 18.14 5.17 -11.29
N GLY A 143 16.92 4.83 -10.88
CA GLY A 143 16.53 4.68 -9.48
C GLY A 143 15.17 5.30 -9.17
N PRO A 144 14.85 5.48 -7.87
CA PRO A 144 13.67 6.24 -7.49
C PRO A 144 13.71 7.65 -8.08
N GLU A 145 12.58 8.16 -8.53
CA GLU A 145 12.51 9.50 -9.09
C GLU A 145 12.84 10.56 -8.03
N LEU A 146 13.52 11.62 -8.48
CA LEU A 146 13.83 12.78 -7.66
C LEU A 146 12.90 13.91 -8.09
N GLN A 147 12.22 14.55 -7.15
CA GLN A 147 11.44 15.75 -7.39
C GLN A 147 12.12 16.93 -6.72
N ALA A 148 12.56 17.90 -7.51
CA ALA A 148 13.29 19.05 -7.04
C ALA A 148 12.53 20.35 -7.30
N VAL A 149 12.80 21.33 -6.44
CA VAL A 149 12.32 22.70 -6.59
C VAL A 149 13.38 23.67 -6.06
N ASP A 150 13.54 24.79 -6.75
CA ASP A 150 14.50 25.84 -6.37
C ASP A 150 13.77 26.95 -5.61
N ARG A 151 14.39 27.54 -4.59
CA ARG A 151 13.78 28.66 -3.87
C ARG A 151 13.59 29.90 -4.74
N GLU A 152 14.49 30.13 -5.69
CA GLU A 152 14.37 31.26 -6.60
C GLU A 152 13.22 31.11 -7.59
N ARG A 153 12.70 29.88 -7.78
CA ARG A 153 11.66 29.52 -8.76
C ARG A 153 10.72 28.43 -8.21
N PRO A 154 9.97 28.73 -7.13
CA PRO A 154 9.16 27.73 -6.42
C PRO A 154 8.02 27.15 -7.27
N GLU A 155 7.64 27.81 -8.37
CA GLU A 155 6.65 27.35 -9.33
C GLU A 155 7.18 26.28 -10.31
N LEU A 156 8.50 26.13 -10.43
CA LEU A 156 9.13 25.23 -11.39
C LEU A 156 9.61 23.95 -10.71
N VAL A 157 8.73 22.96 -10.61
CA VAL A 157 9.07 21.61 -10.14
C VAL A 157 9.73 20.81 -11.27
N TYR A 158 10.82 20.12 -10.96
CA TYR A 158 11.60 19.37 -11.93
C TYR A 158 12.19 18.05 -11.44
N HIS A 159 12.63 17.17 -12.35
CA HIS A 159 13.18 15.85 -12.01
C HIS A 159 14.65 15.71 -12.44
N PRO A 160 15.61 15.99 -11.53
CA PRO A 160 17.01 15.72 -11.78
C PRO A 160 17.30 14.22 -11.76
N ARG A 161 18.41 13.81 -12.37
CA ARG A 161 18.98 12.46 -12.25
C ARG A 161 19.80 12.34 -10.97
N TRP A 162 20.01 11.12 -10.51
CA TRP A 162 20.90 10.86 -9.37
C TRP A 162 22.32 11.36 -9.61
N SER A 163 22.82 11.23 -10.84
CA SER A 163 24.15 11.73 -11.24
C SER A 163 24.25 13.25 -11.26
N GLU A 164 23.16 13.94 -11.60
CA GLU A 164 23.10 15.40 -11.56
C GLU A 164 23.17 15.88 -10.10
N LEU A 165 22.38 15.28 -9.21
CA LEU A 165 22.44 15.58 -7.78
C LEU A 165 23.82 15.25 -7.18
N ALA A 166 24.36 14.06 -7.46
CA ALA A 166 25.68 13.64 -7.00
C ALA A 166 26.79 14.63 -7.39
N ALA A 167 26.73 15.18 -8.60
CA ALA A 167 27.68 16.17 -9.07
C ALA A 167 27.64 17.45 -8.23
N HIS A 168 26.44 17.94 -7.87
CA HIS A 168 26.27 19.12 -7.00
C HIS A 168 26.67 18.86 -5.55
N LEU A 169 26.54 17.62 -5.07
CA LEU A 169 27.01 17.22 -3.74
C LEU A 169 28.51 16.88 -3.71
N GLY A 170 29.18 16.79 -4.86
CA GLY A 170 30.58 16.39 -4.94
C GLY A 170 30.84 14.92 -4.56
N GLY A 171 29.80 14.07 -4.57
CA GLY A 171 29.91 12.67 -4.19
C GLY A 171 28.60 11.88 -4.31
N PRO A 172 28.65 10.56 -4.06
CA PRO A 172 27.47 9.70 -4.13
C PRO A 172 26.36 10.18 -3.18
N VAL A 173 25.11 10.18 -3.64
CA VAL A 173 23.94 10.55 -2.85
C VAL A 173 23.47 9.32 -2.04
N PRO A 174 23.15 9.45 -0.74
CA PRO A 174 22.57 8.35 0.00
C PRO A 174 21.18 7.99 -0.55
N TRP A 175 20.94 6.72 -0.85
CA TRP A 175 19.59 6.21 -1.06
C TRP A 175 19.20 5.24 0.06
N TRP A 176 18.12 5.59 0.75
CA TRP A 176 17.52 4.79 1.81
C TRP A 176 16.23 4.13 1.28
N PRO A 177 16.19 2.80 1.11
CA PRO A 177 14.92 2.07 0.97
C PRO A 177 13.96 2.45 2.09
N ARG A 178 12.65 2.48 1.82
CA ARG A 178 11.64 2.92 2.81
C ARG A 178 11.78 2.15 4.11
N GLU A 179 12.00 0.85 4.02
CA GLU A 179 12.07 -0.04 5.17
C GLU A 179 13.37 0.11 5.98
N LEU A 180 14.35 0.90 5.53
CA LEU A 180 15.57 1.22 6.30
C LEU A 180 15.49 2.60 6.98
N ARG A 181 14.39 3.35 6.79
CA ARG A 181 14.22 4.74 7.23
C ARG A 181 13.81 4.89 8.71
N ARG A 182 14.49 4.23 9.66
CA ARG A 182 14.30 4.56 11.09
C ARG A 182 15.04 5.85 11.44
N ARG A 183 14.40 6.70 12.25
CA ARG A 183 14.98 7.94 12.79
C ARG A 183 16.41 7.78 13.30
N ALA A 184 16.65 6.75 14.13
CA ALA A 184 17.96 6.49 14.71
C ALA A 184 19.04 6.15 13.66
N HIS A 185 18.69 5.46 12.56
CA HIS A 185 19.63 5.10 11.51
C HIS A 185 19.93 6.30 10.62
N LEU A 186 18.90 7.05 10.23
CA LEU A 186 19.01 8.22 9.35
C LEU A 186 19.84 9.33 9.97
N THR A 187 19.62 9.61 11.26
CA THR A 187 20.31 10.70 11.97
C THR A 187 21.73 10.34 12.42
N ALA A 188 22.07 9.05 12.50
CA ALA A 188 23.41 8.59 12.87
C ALA A 188 24.38 8.53 11.68
N TRP A 189 23.86 8.45 10.45
CA TRP A 189 24.68 8.29 9.26
C TRP A 189 25.34 9.60 8.82
N THR A 190 26.56 9.49 8.30
CA THR A 190 27.30 10.56 7.64
C THR A 190 27.90 10.10 6.32
N PRO A 191 28.07 11.00 5.32
CA PRO A 191 28.70 10.66 4.06
C PRO A 191 30.10 10.05 4.26
N GLY A 192 30.33 8.90 3.63
CA GLY A 192 31.57 8.14 3.74
C GLY A 192 31.51 6.98 4.75
N ASP A 193 30.48 6.91 5.59
CA ASP A 193 30.27 5.75 6.46
C ASP A 193 30.06 4.46 5.64
N ALA A 194 30.65 3.38 6.14
CA ALA A 194 30.43 2.06 5.57
C ALA A 194 28.99 1.60 5.82
N PRO A 195 28.37 0.85 4.89
CA PRO A 195 27.03 0.31 5.10
C PRO A 195 26.98 -0.59 6.34
N VAL A 196 26.03 -0.32 7.25
CA VAL A 196 25.82 -1.14 8.45
C VAL A 196 24.50 -1.91 8.38
N PRO A 197 24.42 -3.12 8.97
CA PRO A 197 23.15 -3.82 9.15
C PRO A 197 22.24 -3.06 10.11
N VAL A 198 20.99 -2.82 9.72
CA VAL A 198 20.02 -2.08 10.53
C VAL A 198 18.66 -2.78 10.60
N ASP A 199 17.91 -2.54 11.67
CA ASP A 199 16.55 -3.08 11.82
C ASP A 199 15.55 -2.39 10.88
N MET A 200 14.61 -3.17 10.35
CA MET A 200 13.65 -2.73 9.34
C MET A 200 12.51 -1.91 9.96
N ALA A 201 12.16 -0.76 9.41
CA ALA A 201 10.90 -0.04 9.66
C ALA A 201 9.82 -0.56 8.69
N THR A 202 8.96 -1.48 9.14
CA THR A 202 7.99 -2.12 8.24
C THR A 202 6.57 -1.60 8.47
N TYR A 203 5.81 -1.48 7.39
CA TYR A 203 4.35 -1.47 7.47
C TYR A 203 3.81 -2.60 6.60
N PRO A 204 3.09 -3.58 7.16
CA PRO A 204 2.74 -3.75 8.58
C PRO A 204 3.95 -3.90 9.51
N SER A 205 3.81 -3.52 10.79
CA SER A 205 4.90 -3.57 11.79
C SER A 205 4.92 -4.92 12.51
N TRP A 206 6.12 -5.43 12.77
CA TRP A 206 6.35 -6.67 13.53
C TRP A 206 6.56 -6.40 15.03
N GLU A 207 6.89 -5.16 15.41
CA GLU A 207 7.28 -4.81 16.77
C GLU A 207 6.18 -5.03 17.82
N PRO A 208 4.91 -4.65 17.59
CA PRO A 208 3.83 -4.91 18.54
C PRO A 208 3.65 -6.40 18.82
N LEU A 209 3.81 -7.25 17.79
CA LEU A 209 3.75 -8.70 17.92
C LEU A 209 4.88 -9.22 18.82
N TYR A 210 6.11 -8.72 18.63
CA TYR A 210 7.25 -9.13 19.46
C TYR A 210 7.10 -8.62 20.90
N GLU A 211 6.54 -7.42 21.08
CA GLU A 211 6.27 -6.87 22.40
C GLU A 211 5.24 -7.70 23.15
N LEU A 212 4.10 -8.02 22.51
CA LEU A 212 3.09 -8.90 23.09
C LEU A 212 3.68 -10.28 23.40
N ALA A 213 4.44 -10.87 22.48
CA ALA A 213 5.05 -12.18 22.67
C ALA A 213 5.97 -12.23 23.91
N ARG A 214 6.73 -11.15 24.18
CA ARG A 214 7.63 -11.07 25.35
C ARG A 214 6.88 -11.04 26.68
N GLN A 215 5.65 -10.53 26.69
CA GLN A 215 4.80 -10.48 27.88
C GLN A 215 4.09 -11.82 28.17
N GLU A 216 4.04 -12.71 27.18
CA GLU A 216 3.39 -14.02 27.28
C GLU A 216 4.33 -15.12 27.80
N PRO A 217 3.78 -16.14 28.52
CA PRO A 217 4.56 -17.27 29.00
C PRO A 217 5.29 -18.02 27.88
N GLU A 218 6.51 -18.48 28.17
CA GLU A 218 7.31 -19.29 27.23
C GLU A 218 6.54 -20.53 26.77
N GLY A 219 6.54 -20.78 25.46
CA GLY A 219 5.82 -21.89 24.84
C GLY A 219 4.30 -21.73 24.68
N SER A 220 3.70 -20.62 25.14
CA SER A 220 2.26 -20.39 24.93
C SER A 220 1.92 -20.27 23.42
N PRO A 221 0.73 -20.72 22.97
CA PRO A 221 0.33 -20.59 21.57
C PRO A 221 0.33 -19.13 21.09
N LEU A 222 -0.15 -18.20 21.92
CA LEU A 222 -0.17 -16.77 21.61
C LEU A 222 1.25 -16.22 21.38
N ARG A 223 2.19 -16.49 22.29
CA ARG A 223 3.59 -16.08 22.14
C ARG A 223 4.19 -16.58 20.82
N ARG A 224 4.03 -17.87 20.55
CA ARG A 224 4.59 -18.50 19.35
C ARG A 224 3.94 -17.99 18.07
N ALA A 225 2.63 -17.72 18.09
CA ALA A 225 1.93 -17.10 16.96
C ALA A 225 2.49 -15.71 16.66
N CYS A 226 2.61 -14.85 17.68
CA CYS A 226 3.14 -13.50 17.53
C CYS A 226 4.58 -13.47 17.01
N PHE A 227 5.48 -14.30 17.57
CA PHE A 227 6.84 -14.42 17.01
C PHE A 227 6.85 -14.95 15.58
N THR A 228 6.02 -15.95 15.28
CA THR A 228 5.99 -16.53 13.92
C THR A 228 5.52 -15.52 12.88
N ILE A 229 4.45 -14.77 13.15
CA ILE A 229 3.92 -13.76 12.22
C ILE A 229 4.88 -12.58 12.12
N GLY A 230 5.40 -12.08 13.25
CA GLY A 230 6.38 -10.99 13.24
C GLY A 230 7.66 -11.37 12.49
N HIS A 231 8.13 -12.61 12.63
CA HIS A 231 9.26 -13.14 11.85
C HIS A 231 8.96 -13.15 10.35
N ARG A 232 7.76 -13.60 9.94
CA ARG A 232 7.34 -13.60 8.52
C ARG A 232 7.32 -12.19 7.93
N ILE A 233 6.71 -11.22 8.64
CA ILE A 233 6.69 -9.80 8.25
C ILE A 233 8.12 -9.27 8.08
N ARG A 234 8.96 -9.46 9.10
CA ARG A 234 10.34 -8.96 9.13
C ARG A 234 11.19 -9.58 8.01
N THR A 235 11.20 -10.90 7.89
CA THR A 235 12.01 -11.61 6.90
C THR A 235 11.58 -11.24 5.48
N SER A 236 10.26 -11.19 5.22
CA SER A 236 9.76 -10.80 3.90
C SER A 236 10.16 -9.37 3.52
N ALA A 237 10.11 -8.42 4.48
CA ALA A 237 10.58 -7.06 4.25
C ALA A 237 12.10 -7.03 3.98
N ALA A 238 12.90 -7.75 4.78
CA ALA A 238 14.35 -7.83 4.57
C ALA A 238 14.73 -8.43 3.21
N GLU A 239 14.03 -9.48 2.78
CA GLU A 239 14.19 -10.11 1.46
C GLU A 239 13.82 -9.15 0.34
N HIS A 240 12.67 -8.46 0.46
CA HIS A 240 12.21 -7.50 -0.53
C HIS A 240 13.18 -6.32 -0.67
N THR A 241 13.58 -5.70 0.44
CA THR A 241 14.56 -4.60 0.43
C THR A 241 15.91 -5.05 -0.12
N SER A 242 16.38 -6.26 0.22
CA SER A 242 17.63 -6.78 -0.34
C SER A 242 17.54 -6.97 -1.86
N TRP A 243 16.42 -7.48 -2.36
CA TRP A 243 16.14 -7.63 -3.79
C TRP A 243 16.07 -6.27 -4.50
N GLU A 244 15.41 -5.28 -3.89
CA GLU A 244 15.30 -3.91 -4.43
C GLU A 244 16.68 -3.24 -4.55
N MET A 245 17.51 -3.36 -3.50
CA MET A 245 18.87 -2.83 -3.51
C MET A 245 19.74 -3.51 -4.57
N GLU A 246 19.64 -4.82 -4.75
CA GLU A 246 20.39 -5.56 -5.78
C GLU A 246 19.93 -5.18 -7.19
N ASN A 247 18.62 -5.05 -7.42
CA ASN A 247 18.09 -4.60 -8.71
C ASN A 247 18.61 -3.22 -9.07
N LEU A 248 18.63 -2.29 -8.11
CA LEU A 248 19.15 -0.95 -8.36
C LEU A 248 20.63 -0.96 -8.70
N ARG A 249 21.45 -1.75 -7.99
CA ARG A 249 22.86 -1.95 -8.37
C ARG A 249 23.01 -2.48 -9.79
N SER A 250 22.11 -3.37 -10.21
CA SER A 250 22.13 -3.94 -11.56
C SER A 250 21.72 -2.93 -12.65
N TRP A 251 20.78 -2.02 -12.34
CA TRP A 251 20.33 -0.96 -13.26
C TRP A 251 21.30 0.23 -13.31
N SER A 252 21.99 0.50 -12.20
CA SER A 252 22.99 1.57 -12.09
C SER A 252 24.35 1.21 -12.69
N ALA A 253 24.51 0.06 -13.37
CA ALA A 253 25.76 -0.38 -13.99
C ALA A 253 26.21 0.46 -15.23
N GLY A 254 25.55 1.59 -15.49
CA GLY A 254 26.07 2.68 -16.33
C GLY A 254 27.10 3.55 -15.59
N PRO A 255 27.73 4.56 -16.24
CA PRO A 255 28.81 5.33 -15.61
C PRO A 255 28.30 6.16 -14.42
N GLY A 256 28.66 5.74 -13.21
CA GLY A 256 28.84 6.61 -12.04
C GLY A 256 28.27 6.04 -10.74
N ASP A 257 29.14 5.94 -9.71
CA ASP A 257 28.84 5.80 -8.28
C ASP A 257 28.00 6.98 -7.74
N SER A 258 26.86 7.29 -8.38
CA SER A 258 26.03 8.45 -8.05
C SER A 258 25.17 8.21 -6.81
N MET A 259 25.06 6.96 -6.39
CA MET A 259 24.24 6.51 -5.28
C MET A 259 25.07 5.63 -4.35
N VAL A 260 24.88 5.79 -3.04
CA VAL A 260 25.41 4.90 -2.02
C VAL A 260 24.24 4.33 -1.22
N HIS A 261 24.40 3.10 -0.72
CA HIS A 261 23.46 2.47 0.21
C HIS A 261 23.99 2.61 1.64
N PRO A 262 23.44 3.51 2.46
CA PRO A 262 23.94 3.79 3.82
C PRO A 262 23.82 2.63 4.80
N ALA A 263 22.89 1.70 4.52
CA ALA A 263 22.57 0.58 5.39
C ALA A 263 22.14 -0.63 4.57
N VAL A 264 22.15 -1.81 5.20
CA VAL A 264 21.61 -3.05 4.67
C VAL A 264 20.61 -3.67 5.66
N PRO A 265 19.63 -4.47 5.20
CA PRO A 265 18.71 -5.17 6.10
C PRO A 265 19.44 -6.06 7.11
N SER A 266 19.11 -5.94 8.40
CA SER A 266 19.59 -6.85 9.43
C SER A 266 18.86 -8.20 9.38
N VAL A 267 19.63 -9.26 9.19
CA VAL A 267 19.16 -10.66 9.25
C VAL A 267 19.12 -11.24 10.66
N SER A 268 19.52 -10.46 11.67
CA SER A 268 19.54 -10.92 13.07
C SER A 268 18.14 -10.88 13.66
N ASP A 269 17.44 -12.01 13.68
CA ASP A 269 16.13 -12.13 14.32
C ASP A 269 16.25 -12.79 15.70
N PRO A 270 15.71 -12.18 16.79
CA PRO A 270 15.67 -12.82 18.11
C PRO A 270 14.56 -13.89 18.27
N GLY A 271 13.59 -13.97 17.36
CA GLY A 271 12.45 -14.91 17.37
C GLY A 271 12.61 -16.33 16.76
N PRO A 272 13.69 -16.74 16.06
CA PRO A 272 13.76 -18.04 15.37
C PRO A 272 13.55 -19.27 16.26
N GLY A 273 13.89 -19.19 17.55
CA GLY A 273 13.75 -20.31 18.49
C GLY A 273 12.30 -20.67 18.86
N GLU A 274 11.34 -19.79 18.58
CA GLU A 274 9.95 -19.90 19.02
C GLU A 274 8.96 -20.14 17.88
N LEU A 275 9.45 -20.30 16.64
CA LEU A 275 8.62 -20.48 15.45
C LEU A 275 7.69 -21.69 15.59
N ALA A 276 6.47 -21.53 15.09
CA ALA A 276 5.37 -22.47 15.27
C ALA A 276 4.83 -23.01 13.95
N THR A 277 4.13 -24.13 14.03
CA THR A 277 3.32 -24.66 12.92
C THR A 277 2.05 -23.83 12.76
N ASP A 278 1.44 -23.85 11.57
CA ASP A 278 0.21 -23.08 11.31
C ASP A 278 -0.95 -23.42 12.26
N ALA A 279 -1.00 -24.66 12.77
CA ALA A 279 -1.99 -25.04 13.79
C ALA A 279 -1.80 -24.30 15.11
N VAL A 280 -0.54 -24.09 15.55
CA VAL A 280 -0.22 -23.33 16.76
C VAL A 280 -0.45 -21.83 16.53
N VAL A 281 -0.09 -21.34 15.34
CA VAL A 281 -0.38 -19.95 14.93
C VAL A 281 -1.88 -19.68 14.99
N GLY A 282 -2.71 -20.56 14.42
CA GLY A 282 -4.17 -20.43 14.46
C GLY A 282 -4.75 -20.43 15.88
N ALA A 283 -4.22 -21.28 16.77
CA ALA A 283 -4.65 -21.29 18.18
C ALA A 283 -4.26 -19.99 18.90
N GLY A 284 -3.05 -19.50 18.71
CA GLY A 284 -2.60 -18.22 19.30
C GLY A 284 -3.36 -17.01 18.74
N LEU A 285 -3.69 -17.00 17.45
CA LEU A 285 -4.51 -15.96 16.86
C LEU A 285 -5.95 -15.97 17.38
N ALA A 286 -6.54 -17.14 17.60
CA ALA A 286 -7.86 -17.23 18.23
C ALA A 286 -7.85 -16.63 19.65
N GLU A 287 -6.79 -16.87 20.42
CA GLU A 287 -6.58 -16.24 21.72
C GLU A 287 -6.41 -14.71 21.59
N LEU A 288 -5.56 -14.24 20.67
CA LEU A 288 -5.34 -12.82 20.38
C LEU A 288 -6.66 -12.09 20.04
N CYS A 289 -7.49 -12.68 19.18
CA CYS A 289 -8.80 -12.14 18.80
C CYS A 289 -9.77 -11.97 19.98
N GLY A 290 -9.63 -12.80 21.02
CA GLY A 290 -10.47 -12.79 22.22
C GLY A 290 -10.01 -11.80 23.31
N ARG A 291 -8.83 -11.20 23.18
CA ARG A 291 -8.29 -10.22 24.14
C ARG A 291 -9.05 -8.89 24.11
N THR A 292 -8.75 -7.99 25.04
CA THR A 292 -9.46 -6.68 25.17
C THR A 292 -8.52 -5.48 25.32
N ASP A 293 -7.23 -5.73 25.54
CA ASP A 293 -6.19 -4.71 25.68
C ASP A 293 -5.76 -4.10 24.34
N ASP A 294 -5.21 -2.89 24.40
CA ASP A 294 -4.85 -2.09 23.22
C ASP A 294 -3.70 -2.71 22.42
N LEU A 295 -2.74 -3.36 23.07
CA LEU A 295 -1.63 -4.03 22.37
C LEU A 295 -2.14 -5.19 21.48
N ALA A 296 -3.21 -5.88 21.90
CA ALA A 296 -3.84 -6.90 21.07
C ALA A 296 -4.56 -6.30 19.85
N VAL A 297 -5.15 -5.10 19.99
CA VAL A 297 -5.77 -4.35 18.87
C VAL A 297 -4.69 -3.99 17.85
N GLU A 298 -3.61 -3.35 18.30
CA GLU A 298 -2.46 -2.96 17.47
C GLU A 298 -1.83 -4.18 16.75
N CYS A 299 -1.65 -5.29 17.47
CA CYS A 299 -1.17 -6.54 16.85
C CYS A 299 -2.09 -7.02 15.72
N LEU A 300 -3.41 -6.99 15.93
CA LEU A 300 -4.40 -7.46 14.95
C LEU A 300 -4.53 -6.52 13.75
N GLU A 301 -4.30 -5.22 13.90
CA GLU A 301 -4.20 -4.27 12.79
C GLU A 301 -3.06 -4.67 11.84
N HIS A 302 -1.87 -4.95 12.40
CA HIS A 302 -0.73 -5.35 11.60
C HIS A 302 -0.89 -6.76 11.00
N VAL A 303 -1.46 -7.72 11.74
CA VAL A 303 -1.80 -9.03 11.18
C VAL A 303 -2.80 -8.89 10.03
N SER A 304 -3.84 -8.08 10.19
CA SER A 304 -4.86 -7.85 9.16
C SER A 304 -4.29 -7.17 7.91
N ALA A 305 -3.34 -6.25 8.07
CA ALA A 305 -2.67 -5.59 6.96
C ALA A 305 -1.63 -6.49 6.27
N TRP A 306 -1.07 -7.47 6.98
CA TRP A 306 -0.13 -8.45 6.45
C TRP A 306 -0.81 -9.55 5.63
N SER A 307 -1.79 -10.20 6.23
CA SER A 307 -2.39 -11.41 5.67
C SER A 307 -3.79 -11.64 6.21
N SER A 308 -4.77 -11.52 5.31
CA SER A 308 -6.13 -11.99 5.61
C SER A 308 -6.21 -13.53 5.73
N GLU A 309 -5.18 -14.26 5.28
CA GLU A 309 -5.10 -15.71 5.41
C GLU A 309 -4.74 -16.19 6.83
N ASP A 310 -4.05 -15.38 7.64
CA ASP A 310 -3.73 -15.76 9.01
C ASP A 310 -4.94 -15.56 9.95
N LEU A 311 -5.83 -14.60 9.66
CA LEU A 311 -7.02 -14.35 10.49
C LEU A 311 -8.00 -15.54 10.52
N PRO A 312 -8.76 -15.76 11.61
CA PRO A 312 -9.70 -16.89 11.70
C PRO A 312 -10.93 -16.78 10.78
N TYR A 313 -11.19 -15.60 10.21
CA TYR A 313 -12.33 -15.32 9.35
C TYR A 313 -11.89 -14.78 7.98
N GLY A 314 -12.76 -14.91 6.98
CA GLY A 314 -12.52 -14.43 5.63
C GLY A 314 -12.95 -12.98 5.42
N GLY A 315 -13.59 -12.71 4.29
CA GLY A 315 -13.97 -11.36 3.85
C GLY A 315 -15.03 -10.70 4.73
N THR A 316 -14.99 -9.37 4.79
CA THR A 316 -16.03 -8.55 5.42
C THR A 316 -17.31 -8.53 4.60
N PHE A 317 -18.48 -8.53 5.26
CA PHE A 317 -19.77 -8.29 4.64
C PHE A 317 -20.64 -7.36 5.49
N HIS A 318 -21.66 -6.77 4.86
CA HIS A 318 -22.54 -5.79 5.47
C HIS A 318 -24.00 -6.17 5.32
N VAL A 319 -24.79 -6.03 6.39
CA VAL A 319 -26.24 -6.25 6.37
C VAL A 319 -26.95 -5.04 6.97
N THR A 320 -28.03 -4.57 6.34
CA THR A 320 -28.85 -3.48 6.89
C THR A 320 -30.28 -3.90 7.16
N ARG A 321 -30.91 -3.20 8.11
CA ARG A 321 -32.29 -3.49 8.54
C ARG A 321 -33.38 -3.00 7.58
N THR A 322 -33.13 -1.95 6.80
CA THR A 322 -34.17 -1.31 5.99
C THR A 322 -34.59 -2.11 4.75
N ASP A 323 -33.71 -2.96 4.22
CA ASP A 323 -33.99 -3.85 3.07
C ASP A 323 -33.64 -5.31 3.41
N VAL A 324 -33.97 -5.74 4.64
CA VAL A 324 -33.57 -7.05 5.16
C VAL A 324 -34.38 -8.17 4.49
N THR A 325 -33.70 -9.10 3.82
CA THR A 325 -34.34 -10.33 3.36
C THR A 325 -34.60 -11.27 4.54
N ARG A 326 -35.33 -12.37 4.28
CA ARG A 326 -35.55 -13.39 5.31
C ARG A 326 -34.24 -14.01 5.84
N ALA A 327 -33.24 -14.23 4.98
CA ALA A 327 -31.97 -14.84 5.37
C ALA A 327 -31.16 -13.87 6.24
N ALA A 328 -31.05 -12.61 5.80
CA ALA A 328 -30.42 -11.55 6.58
C ALA A 328 -31.10 -11.33 7.94
N ALA A 329 -32.44 -11.39 8.00
CA ALA A 329 -33.19 -11.25 9.26
C ALA A 329 -32.96 -12.43 10.21
N GLU A 330 -32.91 -13.66 9.67
CA GLU A 330 -32.56 -14.87 10.44
C GLU A 330 -31.15 -14.75 11.05
N TRP A 331 -30.19 -14.26 10.26
CA TRP A 331 -28.82 -14.02 10.73
C TRP A 331 -28.75 -12.91 11.80
N ILE A 332 -29.39 -11.75 11.59
CA ILE A 332 -29.41 -10.66 12.59
C ILE A 332 -30.05 -11.12 13.91
N ASN A 333 -31.17 -11.83 13.84
CA ASN A 333 -31.93 -12.23 15.04
C ASN A 333 -31.23 -13.29 15.89
N ARG A 334 -30.21 -13.99 15.36
CA ARG A 334 -29.43 -14.98 16.15
C ARG A 334 -28.19 -14.41 16.83
N LEU A 335 -27.78 -13.19 16.47
CA LEU A 335 -26.60 -12.55 17.03
C LEU A 335 -26.73 -12.41 18.55
N ARG A 336 -25.62 -12.59 19.27
CA ARG A 336 -25.57 -12.43 20.72
C ARG A 336 -24.72 -11.24 21.09
N VAL A 337 -25.27 -10.34 21.89
CA VAL A 337 -24.53 -9.19 22.42
C VAL A 337 -23.36 -9.68 23.28
N VAL A 338 -22.18 -9.11 23.07
CA VAL A 338 -20.96 -9.41 23.84
C VAL A 338 -20.18 -8.14 24.09
N PRO A 339 -19.34 -8.06 25.14
CA PRO A 339 -18.36 -7.00 25.27
C PRO A 339 -17.39 -6.98 24.07
N PRO A 340 -16.88 -5.79 23.66
CA PRO A 340 -15.93 -5.69 22.55
C PRO A 340 -14.62 -6.41 22.90
N THR A 341 -14.15 -7.24 21.98
CA THR A 341 -12.78 -7.80 21.99
C THR A 341 -11.87 -7.00 21.06
N ALA A 342 -10.58 -7.30 21.05
CA ALA A 342 -9.59 -6.67 20.18
C ALA A 342 -10.03 -6.77 18.71
N LEU A 343 -10.55 -7.93 18.31
CA LEU A 343 -11.06 -8.16 16.97
C LEU A 343 -12.28 -7.27 16.61
N HIS A 344 -13.12 -6.92 17.59
CA HIS A 344 -14.20 -5.95 17.35
C HIS A 344 -13.65 -4.54 17.14
N ARG A 345 -12.65 -4.16 17.93
CA ARG A 345 -12.08 -2.81 17.97
C ARG A 345 -11.28 -2.46 16.72
N VAL A 346 -10.46 -3.38 16.20
CA VAL A 346 -9.73 -3.19 14.92
C VAL A 346 -10.67 -2.83 13.77
N TRP A 347 -11.95 -3.19 13.88
CA TRP A 347 -12.96 -2.97 12.84
C TRP A 347 -13.98 -1.88 13.18
N ASP A 348 -13.85 -1.25 14.35
CA ASP A 348 -14.73 -0.20 14.88
C ASP A 348 -14.29 1.21 14.44
N GLU A 349 -12.99 1.47 14.29
CA GLU A 349 -12.36 2.80 14.35
C GLU A 349 -12.91 3.90 13.42
N SER A 350 -13.68 3.55 12.40
CA SER A 350 -14.26 4.49 11.44
C SER A 350 -15.76 4.78 11.62
N TYR A 351 -16.40 4.21 12.64
CA TYR A 351 -17.86 4.22 12.74
C TYR A 351 -18.39 4.56 14.15
N ASP A 352 -19.60 5.13 14.20
CA ASP A 352 -20.35 5.27 15.45
C ASP A 352 -20.90 3.88 15.85
N THR A 353 -20.08 3.06 16.51
CA THR A 353 -20.52 1.74 16.99
C THR A 353 -21.61 1.88 18.05
N VAL A 354 -22.68 1.13 17.80
CA VAL A 354 -23.88 1.07 18.64
C VAL A 354 -23.78 -0.11 19.60
N GLU A 355 -23.38 -1.28 19.11
CA GLU A 355 -23.35 -2.52 19.88
C GLU A 355 -22.46 -3.58 19.20
N THR A 356 -21.83 -4.43 20.00
CA THR A 356 -20.98 -5.54 19.56
C THR A 356 -21.65 -6.89 19.79
N PHE A 357 -21.49 -7.80 18.83
CA PHE A 357 -22.12 -9.11 18.84
C PHE A 357 -21.16 -10.21 18.40
N VAL A 358 -21.52 -11.45 18.72
CA VAL A 358 -20.96 -12.65 18.09
C VAL A 358 -22.07 -13.41 17.37
N ASP A 359 -21.75 -13.96 16.20
CA ASP A 359 -22.57 -14.99 15.56
C ASP A 359 -22.29 -16.35 16.23
N PRO A 360 -23.24 -16.92 17.00
CA PRO A 360 -22.98 -18.15 17.76
C PRO A 360 -22.76 -19.39 16.87
N VAL A 361 -23.06 -19.31 15.58
CA VAL A 361 -22.86 -20.42 14.63
C VAL A 361 -21.44 -20.45 14.08
N THR A 362 -20.87 -19.28 13.79
CA THR A 362 -19.54 -19.15 13.16
C THR A 362 -18.46 -18.69 14.13
N GLY A 363 -18.86 -18.18 15.30
CA GLY A 363 -17.98 -17.45 16.19
C GLY A 363 -17.56 -16.08 15.65
N SER A 364 -18.08 -15.64 14.50
CA SER A 364 -17.68 -14.39 13.85
C SER A 364 -18.09 -13.17 14.68
N PRO A 365 -17.19 -12.22 14.95
CA PRO A 365 -17.56 -10.97 15.60
C PRO A 365 -18.35 -10.10 14.63
N VAL A 366 -19.25 -9.29 15.19
CA VAL A 366 -20.12 -8.41 14.42
C VAL A 366 -20.20 -7.08 15.15
N VAL A 367 -19.97 -5.98 14.43
CA VAL A 367 -20.20 -4.62 14.94
C VAL A 367 -21.47 -4.06 14.31
N ALA A 368 -22.38 -3.53 15.12
CA ALA A 368 -23.50 -2.74 14.63
C ALA A 368 -23.14 -1.26 14.71
N VAL A 369 -23.20 -0.58 13.56
CA VAL A 369 -22.78 0.81 13.43
C VAL A 369 -23.92 1.68 12.92
N LYS A 370 -23.91 2.95 13.32
CA LYS A 370 -24.82 3.95 12.79
C LYS A 370 -24.20 4.66 11.57
N GLY A 371 -24.99 4.78 10.50
CA GLY A 371 -24.72 5.45 9.22
C GLY A 371 -23.34 6.10 8.99
N LYS A 372 -22.57 5.58 8.03
CA LYS A 372 -21.63 6.35 7.17
C LYS A 372 -21.13 5.57 5.95
N PHE A 373 -21.93 4.67 5.37
CA PHE A 373 -21.61 4.13 4.03
C PHE A 373 -22.14 5.07 2.97
N ALA A 374 -21.34 5.37 1.94
CA ALA A 374 -21.48 6.45 0.95
C ALA A 374 -22.83 6.54 0.17
N SER A 375 -23.80 5.68 0.47
CA SER A 375 -25.13 5.64 -0.14
C SER A 375 -26.28 5.41 0.85
N ARG A 376 -26.02 5.32 2.16
CA ARG A 376 -27.00 4.91 3.18
C ARG A 376 -27.50 6.05 4.07
N ARG A 377 -28.71 5.90 4.62
CA ARG A 377 -29.35 6.95 5.43
C ARG A 377 -28.59 7.10 6.76
N LEU A 378 -28.42 8.34 7.24
CA LEU A 378 -27.73 8.69 8.49
C LEU A 378 -28.26 7.97 9.76
N ASN A 379 -29.48 7.43 9.71
CA ASN A 379 -30.11 6.71 10.83
C ASN A 379 -30.22 5.19 10.61
N GLU A 380 -29.61 4.65 9.56
CA GLU A 380 -29.61 3.21 9.28
C GLU A 380 -28.55 2.49 10.11
N ILE A 381 -28.94 1.38 10.75
CA ILE A 381 -28.01 0.48 11.43
C ILE A 381 -27.48 -0.53 10.41
N THR A 382 -26.16 -0.58 10.26
CA THR A 382 -25.46 -1.58 9.47
C THR A 382 -24.74 -2.55 10.41
N TYR A 383 -24.95 -3.84 10.21
CA TYR A 383 -24.19 -4.91 10.85
C TYR A 383 -23.03 -5.28 9.94
N ILE A 384 -21.81 -5.19 10.45
CA ILE A 384 -20.57 -5.55 9.76
C ILE A 384 -20.07 -6.85 10.39
N GLY A 385 -19.99 -7.91 9.59
CA GLY A 385 -19.51 -9.23 10.04
C GLY A 385 -18.46 -9.79 9.09
N ARG A 386 -17.83 -10.90 9.48
CA ARG A 386 -16.86 -11.62 8.65
C ARG A 386 -17.40 -12.98 8.24
N ALA A 387 -17.26 -13.31 6.96
CA ALA A 387 -17.63 -14.62 6.46
C ALA A 387 -16.66 -15.68 7.01
N PRO A 388 -17.11 -16.93 7.22
CA PRO A 388 -16.19 -18.00 7.57
C PRO A 388 -15.30 -18.34 6.36
N LYS A 389 -14.08 -18.82 6.60
CA LYS A 389 -13.22 -19.32 5.52
C LYS A 389 -13.67 -20.68 4.99
N ARG A 390 -14.40 -21.44 5.81
CA ARG A 390 -14.92 -22.78 5.54
C ARG A 390 -16.22 -22.96 6.32
N LEU A 391 -17.14 -23.76 5.82
CA LEU A 391 -18.22 -24.26 6.68
C LEU A 391 -17.67 -25.36 7.61
N PRO A 392 -18.41 -25.78 8.65
CA PRO A 392 -18.01 -26.91 9.48
C PRO A 392 -17.71 -28.16 8.66
N GLU A 393 -16.76 -28.96 9.14
CA GLU A 393 -16.38 -30.23 8.50
C GLU A 393 -17.60 -31.14 8.32
N GLY A 394 -17.76 -31.71 7.13
CA GLY A 394 -18.90 -32.58 6.79
C GLY A 394 -20.20 -31.84 6.46
N ALA A 395 -20.22 -30.50 6.44
CA ALA A 395 -21.37 -29.74 5.98
C ALA A 395 -21.79 -30.15 4.56
N VAL A 396 -23.10 -30.21 4.30
CA VAL A 396 -23.64 -30.49 2.96
C VAL A 396 -24.47 -29.32 2.49
N LEU A 397 -24.09 -28.72 1.36
CA LEU A 397 -24.84 -27.61 0.75
C LEU A 397 -26.26 -28.04 0.38
N LYS A 398 -27.28 -27.40 0.96
CA LYS A 398 -28.71 -27.59 0.64
C LYS A 398 -29.22 -26.59 -0.38
N GLU A 399 -28.84 -25.33 -0.23
CA GLU A 399 -29.22 -24.24 -1.13
C GLU A 399 -28.27 -23.05 -1.01
N VAL A 400 -28.22 -22.26 -2.08
CA VAL A 400 -27.59 -20.94 -2.13
C VAL A 400 -28.69 -19.90 -2.22
N ILE A 401 -28.58 -18.83 -1.43
CA ILE A 401 -29.52 -17.70 -1.42
C ILE A 401 -28.77 -16.49 -1.96
N LEU A 402 -29.20 -16.03 -3.14
CA LEU A 402 -28.63 -14.88 -3.85
C LEU A 402 -29.13 -13.60 -3.19
N ASP A 403 -28.31 -13.07 -2.30
CA ASP A 403 -28.58 -11.92 -1.46
C ASP A 403 -27.27 -11.15 -1.20
N ASP A 404 -27.35 -10.04 -0.49
CA ASP A 404 -26.20 -9.24 -0.08
C ASP A 404 -26.06 -9.29 1.45
N PRO A 405 -25.15 -10.12 2.01
CA PRO A 405 -24.24 -11.04 1.30
C PRO A 405 -24.93 -12.30 0.75
N VAL A 406 -24.22 -13.07 -0.07
CA VAL A 406 -24.67 -14.41 -0.49
C VAL A 406 -24.70 -15.34 0.72
N TRP A 407 -25.82 -16.04 0.91
CA TRP A 407 -25.95 -17.03 1.99
C TRP A 407 -25.93 -18.46 1.47
N VAL A 408 -25.45 -19.36 2.33
CA VAL A 408 -25.49 -20.80 2.15
C VAL A 408 -26.32 -21.39 3.26
N ARG A 409 -27.22 -22.32 2.92
CA ARG A 409 -27.88 -23.16 3.91
C ARG A 409 -27.41 -24.60 3.75
N THR A 410 -27.09 -25.23 4.88
CA THR A 410 -26.74 -26.65 4.97
C THR A 410 -27.98 -27.53 5.13
N ASP A 411 -27.84 -28.84 4.93
CA ASP A 411 -28.94 -29.82 4.96
C ASP A 411 -29.63 -29.92 6.32
N ASP A 412 -28.86 -29.82 7.40
CA ASP A 412 -29.28 -29.64 8.80
C ASP A 412 -30.06 -28.33 9.05
N GLY A 413 -30.10 -27.43 8.05
CA GLY A 413 -30.89 -26.22 8.06
C GLY A 413 -30.15 -24.98 8.56
N VAL A 414 -28.87 -25.08 8.94
CA VAL A 414 -28.11 -23.94 9.44
C VAL A 414 -27.76 -22.96 8.30
N LEU A 415 -27.94 -21.67 8.56
CA LEU A 415 -27.62 -20.59 7.63
C LEU A 415 -26.21 -20.04 7.89
N TYR A 416 -25.42 -19.86 6.85
CA TYR A 416 -24.09 -19.26 6.91
C TYR A 416 -23.98 -18.15 5.87
N PRO A 417 -23.25 -17.05 6.15
CA PRO A 417 -22.70 -16.27 5.05
C PRO A 417 -21.78 -17.19 4.23
N ALA A 418 -21.86 -17.11 2.91
CA ALA A 418 -21.07 -17.98 2.04
C ALA A 418 -19.56 -17.73 2.28
N PRO A 419 -18.73 -18.79 2.31
CA PRO A 419 -17.29 -18.62 2.48
C PRO A 419 -16.67 -17.76 1.38
N VAL A 420 -15.98 -16.69 1.77
CA VAL A 420 -15.37 -15.72 0.87
C VAL A 420 -14.14 -15.09 1.52
N MET A 421 -13.12 -14.73 0.72
CA MET A 421 -11.98 -13.90 1.12
C MET A 421 -12.15 -12.46 0.63
N ASP A 422 -11.34 -11.49 1.08
CA ASP A 422 -11.59 -10.05 0.85
C ASP A 422 -11.72 -9.62 -0.63
N ALA A 423 -11.20 -10.38 -1.60
CA ALA A 423 -11.41 -10.12 -3.03
C ALA A 423 -11.36 -11.41 -3.89
N PRO A 424 -12.16 -11.53 -4.98
CA PRO A 424 -13.01 -10.49 -5.61
C PRO A 424 -14.48 -10.44 -5.12
N GLY A 425 -14.81 -10.97 -3.95
CA GLY A 425 -16.19 -11.00 -3.43
C GLY A 425 -17.12 -11.95 -4.19
N LEU A 426 -18.35 -12.14 -3.68
CA LEU A 426 -19.37 -12.99 -4.29
C LEU A 426 -20.53 -12.14 -4.82
N SER A 427 -20.84 -12.23 -6.10
CA SER A 427 -21.94 -11.47 -6.72
C SER A 427 -22.56 -12.21 -7.91
N TRP A 428 -23.66 -11.70 -8.47
CA TRP A 428 -24.38 -12.30 -9.59
C TRP A 428 -25.02 -11.21 -10.48
N GLY A 429 -25.51 -11.59 -11.66
CA GLY A 429 -26.36 -10.75 -12.51
C GLY A 429 -25.64 -9.84 -13.51
N TYR A 430 -24.35 -10.06 -13.76
CA TYR A 430 -23.56 -9.36 -14.77
C TYR A 430 -22.45 -10.28 -15.33
N ASP A 431 -21.70 -9.81 -16.32
CA ASP A 431 -20.57 -10.52 -16.91
C ASP A 431 -19.26 -9.95 -16.33
N GLY A 432 -18.68 -10.64 -15.35
CA GLY A 432 -17.44 -10.20 -14.69
C GLY A 432 -16.99 -11.15 -13.58
N SER A 433 -15.97 -10.77 -12.82
CA SER A 433 -15.24 -11.68 -11.92
C SER A 433 -16.08 -12.24 -10.76
N GLY A 434 -16.99 -11.46 -10.19
CA GLY A 434 -17.76 -11.88 -9.02
C GLY A 434 -18.72 -13.07 -9.27
N PRO A 435 -19.52 -13.09 -10.37
CA PRO A 435 -20.29 -14.26 -10.78
C PRO A 435 -19.45 -15.52 -11.01
N HIS A 436 -18.26 -15.39 -11.59
CA HIS A 436 -17.33 -16.53 -11.74
C HIS A 436 -16.79 -17.00 -10.39
N THR A 437 -16.49 -16.08 -9.49
CA THR A 437 -16.03 -16.39 -8.13
C THR A 437 -17.12 -17.08 -7.31
N LEU A 438 -18.37 -16.63 -7.44
CA LEU A 438 -19.54 -17.31 -6.88
C LEU A 438 -19.72 -18.71 -7.48
N ALA A 439 -19.55 -18.87 -8.79
CA ALA A 439 -19.60 -20.18 -9.44
C ALA A 439 -18.56 -21.15 -8.86
N GLN A 440 -17.32 -20.71 -8.71
CA GLN A 440 -16.24 -21.50 -8.11
C GLN A 440 -16.49 -21.83 -6.64
N CYS A 441 -16.95 -20.86 -5.84
CA CYS A 441 -17.32 -21.07 -4.44
C CYS A 441 -18.39 -22.16 -4.33
N VAL A 442 -19.46 -22.05 -5.11
CA VAL A 442 -20.56 -23.03 -5.10
C VAL A 442 -20.12 -24.38 -5.64
N GLY A 443 -19.30 -24.43 -6.70
CA GLY A 443 -18.72 -25.66 -7.23
C GLY A 443 -17.92 -26.42 -6.18
N ARG A 444 -17.06 -25.71 -5.43
CA ARG A 444 -16.31 -26.28 -4.30
C ARG A 444 -17.23 -26.79 -3.19
N LEU A 445 -18.24 -26.02 -2.77
CA LEU A 445 -19.20 -26.44 -1.74
C LEU A 445 -20.10 -27.61 -2.18
N LEU A 446 -20.31 -27.79 -3.48
CA LEU A 446 -21.00 -28.96 -4.03
C LEU A 446 -20.12 -30.21 -3.89
N ASP A 447 -18.81 -30.09 -4.09
CA ASP A 447 -17.84 -31.19 -3.96
C ASP A 447 -17.52 -31.53 -2.50
N ASP A 448 -17.28 -30.49 -1.69
CA ASP A 448 -16.95 -30.56 -0.26
C ASP A 448 -17.50 -29.31 0.45
N GLY A 449 -18.48 -29.46 1.35
CA GLY A 449 -19.03 -28.31 2.07
C GLY A 449 -18.03 -27.66 3.05
N GLY A 450 -16.98 -28.35 3.47
CA GLY A 450 -15.88 -27.81 4.27
C GLY A 450 -14.77 -27.14 3.44
N ALA A 451 -14.97 -26.98 2.13
CA ALA A 451 -13.98 -26.40 1.24
C ALA A 451 -13.59 -24.96 1.66
N HIS A 452 -12.31 -24.63 1.45
CA HIS A 452 -11.80 -23.28 1.69
C HIS A 452 -12.43 -22.29 0.72
N ALA A 453 -12.69 -21.09 1.23
CA ALA A 453 -13.08 -19.91 0.49
C ALA A 453 -12.16 -19.72 -0.73
N VAL A 454 -12.78 -19.25 -1.80
CA VAL A 454 -12.08 -18.92 -3.04
C VAL A 454 -11.24 -17.66 -2.87
N THR A 455 -10.06 -17.66 -3.46
CA THR A 455 -9.08 -16.56 -3.45
C THR A 455 -8.79 -16.13 -4.89
N TYR A 456 -8.51 -14.85 -5.13
CA TYR A 456 -8.16 -14.30 -6.45
C TYR A 456 -7.00 -15.05 -7.15
N VAL A 457 -6.04 -15.56 -6.37
CA VAL A 457 -4.74 -16.05 -6.87
C VAL A 457 -4.77 -17.54 -7.27
N ASN A 458 -5.79 -18.28 -6.88
CA ASN A 458 -5.83 -19.72 -7.12
C ASN A 458 -6.86 -20.07 -8.18
N GLY A 459 -6.36 -20.52 -9.33
CA GLY A 459 -7.13 -21.09 -10.44
C GLY A 459 -8.08 -22.19 -9.97
N GLY A 460 -9.25 -21.78 -9.50
CA GLY A 460 -10.39 -22.65 -9.33
C GLY A 460 -10.70 -23.30 -10.68
N LYS A 461 -11.18 -24.54 -10.65
CA LYS A 461 -11.74 -25.14 -11.85
C LYS A 461 -12.81 -24.18 -12.39
N ASP A 462 -12.76 -23.90 -13.68
CA ASP A 462 -13.83 -23.16 -14.31
C ASP A 462 -15.13 -23.93 -14.14
N GLU A 463 -16.17 -23.23 -13.70
CA GLU A 463 -17.50 -23.77 -13.49
C GLU A 463 -18.47 -23.12 -14.51
N PRO A 464 -18.31 -23.37 -15.83
CA PRO A 464 -18.97 -22.59 -16.87
C PRO A 464 -20.50 -22.60 -16.74
N GLY A 465 -21.10 -23.76 -16.47
CA GLY A 465 -22.56 -23.86 -16.31
C GLY A 465 -23.10 -23.14 -15.06
N LEU A 466 -22.34 -23.13 -13.96
CA LEU A 466 -22.68 -22.29 -12.79
C LEU A 466 -22.42 -20.81 -13.08
N GLY A 467 -21.36 -20.49 -13.83
CA GLY A 467 -21.08 -19.14 -14.32
C GLY A 467 -22.27 -18.58 -15.09
N ASP A 468 -22.77 -19.32 -16.08
CA ASP A 468 -23.98 -18.97 -16.84
C ASP A 468 -25.18 -18.74 -15.93
N CYS A 469 -25.39 -19.62 -14.95
CA CYS A 469 -26.46 -19.49 -13.98
C CYS A 469 -26.38 -18.18 -13.16
N PHE A 470 -25.17 -17.81 -12.72
CA PHE A 470 -24.93 -16.62 -11.90
C PHE A 470 -24.76 -15.33 -12.71
N ARG A 471 -24.54 -15.38 -14.02
CA ARG A 471 -24.61 -14.19 -14.89
C ARG A 471 -26.04 -13.68 -15.09
N ILE A 472 -27.04 -14.55 -14.89
CA ILE A 472 -28.45 -14.17 -14.95
C ILE A 472 -28.80 -13.21 -13.81
N LYS A 473 -29.53 -12.15 -14.13
CA LYS A 473 -30.03 -11.17 -13.16
C LYS A 473 -31.18 -11.76 -12.33
N HIS A 474 -30.82 -12.46 -11.27
CA HIS A 474 -31.77 -12.94 -10.26
C HIS A 474 -32.21 -11.82 -9.33
N LYS A 475 -33.46 -11.89 -8.86
CA LYS A 475 -33.93 -11.01 -7.78
C LYS A 475 -33.18 -11.32 -6.48
N ARG A 476 -32.96 -10.31 -5.65
CA ARG A 476 -32.42 -10.46 -4.30
C ARG A 476 -33.34 -11.39 -3.48
N GLY A 477 -32.74 -12.32 -2.74
CA GLY A 477 -33.44 -13.37 -1.99
C GLY A 477 -33.81 -14.62 -2.81
N THR A 478 -33.42 -14.72 -4.08
CA THR A 478 -33.63 -15.95 -4.88
C THR A 478 -32.91 -17.13 -4.25
N ARG A 479 -33.60 -18.26 -4.14
CA ARG A 479 -33.08 -19.50 -3.56
C ARG A 479 -32.85 -20.52 -4.65
N LEU A 480 -31.64 -21.05 -4.74
CA LEU A 480 -31.23 -22.08 -5.68
C LEU A 480 -30.94 -23.36 -4.90
N SER A 481 -31.73 -24.42 -5.12
CA SER A 481 -31.53 -25.68 -4.42
C SER A 481 -30.26 -26.38 -4.91
N ARG A 482 -29.66 -27.26 -4.08
CA ARG A 482 -28.53 -28.11 -4.48
C ARG A 482 -28.80 -28.82 -5.81
N ARG A 483 -30.03 -29.32 -6.02
CA ARG A 483 -30.42 -29.99 -7.26
C ARG A 483 -30.36 -29.08 -8.47
N ASP A 484 -30.81 -27.83 -8.33
CA ASP A 484 -30.78 -26.85 -9.42
C ASP A 484 -29.34 -26.43 -9.73
N LEU A 485 -28.50 -26.28 -8.71
CA LEU A 485 -27.07 -25.96 -8.84
C LEU A 485 -26.29 -27.11 -9.51
N VAL A 486 -26.54 -28.36 -9.14
CA VAL A 486 -25.94 -29.54 -9.80
C VAL A 486 -26.37 -29.62 -11.26
N ARG A 487 -27.65 -29.35 -11.57
CA ARG A 487 -28.14 -29.30 -12.95
C ARG A 487 -27.46 -28.18 -13.73
N ALA A 488 -27.35 -26.98 -13.16
CA ALA A 488 -26.67 -25.86 -13.80
C ALA A 488 -25.18 -26.18 -14.07
N ARG A 489 -24.49 -26.80 -13.12
CA ARG A 489 -23.09 -27.22 -13.25
C ARG A 489 -22.86 -28.20 -14.39
N GLY A 490 -23.79 -29.12 -14.62
CA GLY A 490 -23.70 -30.13 -15.68
C GLY A 490 -23.83 -29.59 -17.11
N GLY A 491 -24.21 -28.31 -17.28
CA GLY A 491 -24.68 -27.78 -18.56
C GLY A 491 -26.06 -28.34 -18.89
N ALA A 492 -27.01 -27.46 -19.24
CA ALA A 492 -28.36 -27.87 -19.62
C ALA A 492 -28.36 -28.71 -20.91
#